data_AF-A0AA38JPQ3-F1
#
_entry.id   AF-A0AA38JPQ3-F1
#
_cell.length_a   1.000
_cell.length_b   1.000
_cell.length_c   1.000
_cell.angle_alpha   90.00
_cell.angle_beta   90.00
_cell.angle_gamma   90.00
#
_symmetry.space_group_name_H-M   'P 1'
#
loop_
_entity.id
_entity.type
_entity.pdbx_description
1 polymer ?
#
loop_
_entity_poly.entity_id
_entity_poly.type
_entity_poly.pdbx_seq_one_letter_code
_entity_poly.pdbx_strand_id
1 'polypeptide(L)'
;MTAVARPHLLLALWWLLSQLTAVVLAKPVSPIAPDIYARKTDPVVSHSLNGSIIILDPSTQQTIPQGPGTDGCGAGFSFPAIVWIVFLLVVGVPLAVAGIRGWRCTTGVSIGLAVIDAFSNVYFHVAWAAIINSVNEVGISDILLTLIVLAFGFLGLVIGFFEFARIVAMVILCLIGGLSFGMRITLLKTDLLFASVGLNWLIIVIFGVAGGLLLIWKNRIAMLIACASSGTFLTSLGIDLIFNQQSGLSFGLRSLFDSNDNHLAYFLETTYEPTLSTRIIVIASLGLTPAFVYAQHLLFKQPFTRRGPSPSDEELCLNYPTEDFSANRATAFFSGIWDGTKLKLSSSRFSL
;
A
#
# COMPACT_ATOMS: atom_id res chain seq x y z
N MET A 1 25.47 8.61 -32.68
CA MET A 1 24.29 8.03 -31.99
C MET A 1 24.38 8.41 -30.52
N THR A 2 23.87 9.60 -30.18
CA THR A 2 23.86 10.10 -28.81
C THR A 2 22.56 9.66 -28.14
N ALA A 3 22.69 8.88 -27.06
CA ALA A 3 21.57 8.47 -26.23
C ALA A 3 21.01 9.72 -25.52
N VAL A 4 20.03 10.37 -26.13
CA VAL A 4 19.23 11.41 -25.47
C VAL A 4 18.39 10.70 -24.42
N ALA A 5 18.93 10.58 -23.21
CA ALA A 5 18.19 10.16 -22.03
C ALA A 5 16.99 11.10 -21.89
N ARG A 6 15.79 10.54 -22.04
CA ARG A 6 14.53 11.29 -22.09
C ARG A 6 14.37 12.04 -20.75
N PRO A 7 14.20 13.37 -20.76
CA PRO A 7 14.11 14.18 -19.53
C PRO A 7 12.97 13.72 -18.62
N HIS A 8 11.90 13.14 -19.19
CA HIS A 8 10.78 12.56 -18.43
C HIS A 8 11.14 11.31 -17.63
N LEU A 9 12.09 10.50 -18.11
CA LEU A 9 12.54 9.31 -17.37
C LEU A 9 13.43 9.72 -16.22
N LEU A 10 14.28 10.73 -16.42
CA LEU A 10 15.09 11.34 -15.36
C LEU A 10 14.23 12.08 -14.34
N LEU A 11 13.15 12.75 -14.76
CA LEU A 11 12.19 13.38 -13.85
C LEU A 11 11.39 12.36 -13.06
N ALA A 12 10.95 11.27 -13.70
CA ALA A 12 10.25 10.18 -13.03
C ALA A 12 11.18 9.44 -12.05
N LEU A 13 12.43 9.20 -12.43
CA LEU A 13 13.45 8.57 -11.59
C LEU A 13 13.89 9.50 -10.45
N TRP A 14 14.05 10.80 -10.72
CA TRP A 14 14.35 11.82 -9.70
C TRP A 14 13.19 11.98 -8.74
N TRP A 15 11.96 12.02 -9.24
CA TRP A 15 10.76 11.99 -8.41
C TRP A 15 10.74 10.72 -7.56
N LEU A 16 10.92 9.53 -8.15
CA LEU A 16 11.00 8.26 -7.42
C LEU A 16 12.12 8.21 -6.37
N LEU A 17 13.31 8.73 -6.68
CA LEU A 17 14.45 8.79 -5.79
C LEU A 17 14.21 9.79 -4.65
N SER A 18 13.55 10.92 -4.93
CA SER A 18 13.10 11.88 -3.92
C SER A 18 11.97 11.33 -3.05
N GLN A 19 11.14 10.43 -3.59
CA GLN A 19 10.18 9.66 -2.80
C GLN A 19 10.91 8.65 -1.91
N LEU A 20 11.91 7.95 -2.42
CA LEU A 20 12.74 6.99 -1.67
C LEU A 20 13.45 7.64 -0.47
N THR A 21 13.95 8.88 -0.59
CA THR A 21 14.54 9.61 0.53
C THR A 21 13.50 10.11 1.54
N ALA A 22 12.26 10.36 1.13
CA ALA A 22 11.16 10.79 2.00
C ALA A 22 10.44 9.62 2.71
N VAL A 23 10.34 8.45 2.08
CA VAL A 23 9.70 7.23 2.63
C VAL A 23 10.42 6.71 3.88
N VAL A 24 11.72 7.01 4.04
CA VAL A 24 12.50 6.63 5.21
C VAL A 24 12.01 7.33 6.50
N LEU A 25 11.24 8.41 6.41
CA LEU A 25 10.94 9.24 7.56
C LEU A 25 9.50 9.17 8.08
N ALA A 26 8.46 8.97 7.25
CA ALA A 26 7.06 8.92 7.72
C ALA A 26 6.70 10.01 8.77
N LYS A 27 7.31 11.21 8.68
CA LYS A 27 7.18 12.28 9.68
C LYS A 27 6.13 13.30 9.24
N PRO A 28 5.22 13.75 10.12
CA PRO A 28 4.52 15.01 9.89
C PRO A 28 5.55 16.15 9.87
N VAL A 29 5.51 17.01 8.85
CA VAL A 29 6.31 18.23 8.78
C VAL A 29 5.72 19.23 9.78
N SER A 30 6.17 19.15 11.03
CA SER A 30 5.93 20.21 12.01
C SER A 30 6.98 21.31 11.82
N PRO A 31 6.58 22.58 11.65
CA PRO A 31 7.53 23.67 11.70
C PRO A 31 7.94 23.87 13.17
N ILE A 32 9.23 23.64 13.46
CA ILE A 32 9.89 23.97 14.73
C ILE A 32 9.66 22.94 15.86
N ALA A 33 9.90 21.66 15.57
CA ALA A 33 10.33 20.71 16.59
C ALA A 33 11.61 20.01 16.09
N PRO A 34 12.70 19.94 16.89
CA PRO A 34 13.91 19.24 16.49
C PRO A 34 13.57 17.78 16.14
N ASP A 35 14.27 17.22 15.15
CA ASP A 35 14.03 15.90 14.56
C ASP A 35 13.65 14.81 15.58
N ILE A 36 12.36 14.47 15.61
CA ILE A 36 11.75 13.50 16.52
C ILE A 36 11.48 12.21 15.72
N TYR A 37 12.43 11.28 15.89
CA TYR A 37 12.31 9.81 15.98
C TYR A 37 12.11 8.95 14.72
N ALA A 38 13.24 8.53 14.14
CA ALA A 38 13.44 7.10 13.91
C ALA A 38 13.84 6.51 15.26
N ARG A 39 13.14 5.47 15.75
CA ARG A 39 13.37 4.71 17.01
C ARG A 39 14.57 5.27 17.78
N LYS A 40 14.31 6.27 18.64
CA LYS A 40 15.34 7.06 19.31
C LYS A 40 16.39 6.11 19.88
N THR A 41 17.66 6.41 19.61
CA THR A 41 18.87 5.86 20.25
C THR A 41 18.57 5.29 21.63
N ASP A 42 18.85 4.01 21.84
CA ASP A 42 18.82 3.25 23.11
C ASP A 42 18.18 4.01 24.28
N PRO A 43 16.84 3.96 24.42
CA PRO A 43 16.15 4.65 25.51
C PRO A 43 16.71 4.21 26.86
N VAL A 44 16.78 5.12 27.83
CA VAL A 44 17.19 4.74 29.19
C VAL A 44 16.00 4.05 29.84
N VAL A 45 16.11 2.71 29.92
CA VAL A 45 15.12 1.85 30.56
C VAL A 45 15.41 1.83 32.06
N SER A 46 14.44 2.26 32.86
CA SER A 46 14.48 2.14 34.31
C SER A 46 13.32 1.27 34.79
N HIS A 47 13.58 0.39 35.75
CA HIS A 47 12.54 -0.43 36.34
C HIS A 47 12.06 0.22 37.63
N SER A 48 10.76 0.49 37.71
CA SER A 48 10.13 0.88 38.98
C SER A 48 10.22 -0.28 39.97
N LEU A 49 10.16 0.04 41.27
CA LEU A 49 10.10 -0.95 42.36
C LEU A 49 8.89 -1.91 42.22
N ASN A 50 7.88 -1.50 41.46
CA ASN A 50 6.68 -2.29 41.18
C ASN A 50 6.83 -3.20 39.95
N GLY A 51 8.01 -3.26 39.33
CA GLY A 51 8.27 -4.02 38.11
C GLY A 51 7.86 -3.33 36.80
N SER A 52 7.20 -2.16 36.87
CA SER A 52 6.80 -1.41 35.69
C SER A 52 8.01 -0.77 34.99
N ILE A 53 8.05 -0.85 33.66
CA ILE A 53 9.08 -0.18 32.86
C ILE A 53 8.78 1.32 32.79
N ILE A 54 9.77 2.13 33.15
CA ILE A 54 9.79 3.57 33.00
C ILE A 54 10.79 3.90 31.90
N ILE A 55 10.31 4.51 30.84
CA ILE A 55 11.12 4.95 29.71
C ILE A 55 11.50 6.41 29.92
N LEU A 56 12.80 6.68 29.92
CA LEU A 56 13.35 8.01 30.03
C LEU A 56 13.91 8.45 28.68
N ASP A 57 13.61 9.70 28.33
CA ASP A 57 14.23 10.35 27.20
C ASP A 57 15.75 10.50 27.47
N PRO A 58 16.64 9.97 26.61
CA PRO A 58 18.08 10.06 26.82
C PRO A 58 18.61 11.50 26.90
N SER A 59 17.98 12.47 26.23
CA SER A 59 18.45 13.87 26.21
C SER A 59 17.94 14.70 27.38
N THR A 60 16.69 14.49 27.81
CA THR A 60 16.06 15.31 28.86
C THR A 60 15.99 14.60 30.21
N GLN A 61 16.21 13.28 30.24
CA GLN A 61 16.02 12.40 31.40
C GLN A 61 14.59 12.46 31.97
N GLN A 62 13.63 12.97 31.19
CA GLN A 62 12.22 13.01 31.57
C GLN A 62 11.52 11.71 31.17
N THR A 63 10.52 11.32 31.96
CA THR A 63 9.70 10.15 31.66
C THR A 63 8.85 10.39 30.43
N ILE A 64 8.91 9.47 29.47
CA ILE A 64 8.01 9.42 28.32
C ILE A 64 6.77 8.64 28.74
N PRO A 65 5.59 9.27 28.79
CA PRO A 65 4.33 8.57 29.10
C PRO A 65 4.12 7.38 28.16
N GLN A 66 3.73 6.24 28.70
CA GLN A 66 3.51 5.02 27.91
C GLN A 66 2.03 4.70 27.85
N GLY A 67 1.55 4.38 26.65
CA GLY A 67 0.18 4.00 26.36
C GLY A 67 0.04 2.54 25.92
N PRO A 68 -1.21 2.05 25.79
CA PRO A 68 -1.44 0.72 25.26
C PRO A 68 -0.97 0.67 23.81
N GLY A 69 -0.01 -0.21 23.52
CA GLY A 69 0.34 -0.56 22.16
C GLY A 69 -0.81 -1.32 21.50
N THR A 70 -1.88 -0.64 21.07
CA THR A 70 -2.97 -1.18 20.22
C THR A 70 -2.86 -0.65 18.78
N ASP A 71 -3.16 -1.50 17.80
CA ASP A 71 -3.24 -1.15 16.38
C ASP A 71 -4.67 -0.77 15.99
N GLY A 72 -5.56 -0.65 16.98
CA GLY A 72 -6.99 -0.44 16.77
C GLY A 72 -7.70 -1.65 16.16
N CYS A 73 -7.03 -2.77 15.92
CA CYS A 73 -7.67 -3.98 15.42
C CYS A 73 -8.34 -4.81 16.53
N GLY A 74 -8.28 -4.35 17.77
CA GLY A 74 -8.82 -5.07 18.92
C GLY A 74 -7.90 -6.19 19.41
N ALA A 75 -8.34 -6.91 20.43
CA ALA A 75 -7.65 -8.09 20.97
C ALA A 75 -8.49 -9.35 20.75
N GLY A 76 -7.83 -10.47 20.44
CA GLY A 76 -8.47 -11.76 20.18
C GLY A 76 -9.57 -11.66 19.12
N PHE A 77 -10.78 -12.13 19.45
CA PHE A 77 -11.98 -12.01 18.62
C PHE A 77 -12.95 -10.93 19.12
N SER A 78 -12.41 -9.84 19.65
CA SER A 78 -13.23 -8.65 19.92
C SER A 78 -13.92 -8.13 18.65
N PHE A 79 -14.97 -7.32 18.83
CA PHE A 79 -15.74 -6.80 17.71
C PHE A 79 -14.89 -6.08 16.63
N PRO A 80 -13.93 -5.19 16.97
CA PRO A 80 -13.03 -4.59 15.99
C PRO A 80 -12.21 -5.62 15.20
N ALA A 81 -11.74 -6.69 15.86
CA ALA A 81 -10.94 -7.74 15.22
C ALA A 81 -11.76 -8.54 14.20
N ILE A 82 -13.00 -8.90 14.57
CA ILE A 82 -13.91 -9.59 13.65
C ILE A 82 -14.20 -8.73 12.43
N VAL A 83 -14.47 -7.43 12.64
CA VAL A 83 -14.72 -6.48 11.55
C VAL A 83 -13.52 -6.41 10.59
N TRP A 84 -12.30 -6.35 11.13
CA TRP A 84 -11.08 -6.36 10.32
C TRP A 84 -10.88 -7.68 9.55
N ILE A 85 -11.03 -8.83 10.21
CA ILE A 85 -10.93 -10.14 9.56
C ILE A 85 -11.91 -10.24 8.40
N VAL A 86 -13.17 -9.84 8.61
CA VAL A 86 -14.20 -9.86 7.56
C VAL A 86 -13.81 -8.94 6.42
N PHE A 87 -13.37 -7.70 6.71
CA PHE A 87 -12.91 -6.76 5.67
C PHE A 87 -11.76 -7.35 4.84
N LEU A 88 -10.73 -7.89 5.50
CA LEU A 88 -9.55 -8.47 4.84
C LEU A 88 -9.91 -9.62 3.90
N LEU A 89 -10.84 -10.49 4.31
CA LEU A 89 -11.29 -11.62 3.49
C LEU A 89 -12.22 -11.18 2.36
N VAL A 90 -13.17 -10.28 2.64
CA VAL A 90 -14.13 -9.77 1.65
C VAL A 90 -13.43 -8.98 0.55
N VAL A 91 -12.34 -8.28 0.85
CA VAL A 91 -11.54 -7.56 -0.15
C VAL A 91 -10.47 -8.47 -0.75
N GLY A 92 -9.76 -9.23 0.08
CA GLY A 92 -8.60 -10.03 -0.32
C GLY A 92 -8.94 -11.17 -1.28
N VAL A 93 -9.98 -11.95 -0.99
CA VAL A 93 -10.33 -13.14 -1.78
C VAL A 93 -10.78 -12.75 -3.20
N PRO A 94 -11.72 -11.81 -3.39
CA PRO A 94 -12.11 -11.39 -4.74
C PRO A 94 -10.95 -10.75 -5.51
N LEU A 95 -10.07 -9.98 -4.83
CA LEU A 95 -8.91 -9.37 -5.45
C LEU A 95 -7.88 -10.43 -5.93
N ALA A 96 -7.65 -11.47 -5.13
CA ALA A 96 -6.76 -12.58 -5.46
C ALA A 96 -7.29 -13.45 -6.61
N VAL A 97 -8.59 -13.73 -6.63
CA VAL A 97 -9.20 -14.68 -7.58
C VAL A 97 -9.66 -13.99 -8.87
N ALA A 98 -10.19 -12.78 -8.79
CA ALA A 98 -10.89 -12.12 -9.89
C ALA A 98 -10.62 -10.61 -10.02
N GLY A 99 -9.56 -10.10 -9.38
CA GLY A 99 -9.23 -8.67 -9.37
C GLY A 99 -9.13 -8.06 -10.78
N ILE A 100 -8.62 -8.80 -11.78
CA ILE A 100 -8.53 -8.27 -13.14
C ILE A 100 -9.89 -8.09 -13.85
N ARG A 101 -10.96 -8.79 -13.43
CA ARG A 101 -12.27 -8.76 -14.10
C ARG A 101 -13.06 -7.48 -13.77
N GLY A 102 -13.01 -7.06 -12.51
CA GLY A 102 -13.86 -6.00 -11.97
C GLY A 102 -13.16 -4.65 -11.95
N TRP A 103 -12.78 -4.09 -13.11
CA TRP A 103 -11.89 -2.93 -13.15
C TRP A 103 -12.29 -1.78 -12.21
N ARG A 104 -13.59 -1.43 -12.11
CA ARG A 104 -14.08 -0.39 -11.19
C ARG A 104 -13.98 -0.77 -9.72
N CYS A 105 -14.32 -2.01 -9.39
CA CYS A 105 -14.24 -2.49 -8.01
C CYS A 105 -12.77 -2.59 -7.59
N THR A 106 -11.90 -3.03 -8.49
CA THR A 106 -10.46 -3.17 -8.25
C THR A 106 -9.77 -1.82 -8.15
N THR A 107 -10.14 -0.83 -8.98
CA THR A 107 -9.65 0.55 -8.83
C THR A 107 -10.20 1.20 -7.58
N GLY A 108 -11.47 0.97 -7.24
CA GLY A 108 -12.08 1.33 -5.97
C GLY A 108 -11.29 0.79 -4.79
N VAL A 109 -11.14 -0.54 -4.71
CA VAL A 109 -10.35 -1.22 -3.69
C VAL A 109 -8.93 -0.68 -3.65
N SER A 110 -8.29 -0.42 -4.78
CA SER A 110 -6.94 0.14 -4.79
C SER A 110 -6.87 1.51 -4.12
N ILE A 111 -7.80 2.42 -4.43
CA ILE A 111 -7.83 3.74 -3.79
C ILE A 111 -8.27 3.59 -2.34
N GLY A 112 -9.23 2.72 -2.03
CA GLY A 112 -9.69 2.44 -0.67
C GLY A 112 -8.57 1.90 0.22
N LEU A 113 -7.80 0.92 -0.25
CA LEU A 113 -6.60 0.43 0.41
C LEU A 113 -5.57 1.55 0.53
N ALA A 114 -5.32 2.27 -0.55
CA ALA A 114 -4.43 3.43 -0.48
C ALA A 114 -4.90 4.54 0.44
N VAL A 115 -6.19 4.63 0.78
CA VAL A 115 -6.76 5.68 1.63
C VAL A 115 -6.91 5.25 3.08
N ILE A 116 -7.24 3.97 3.34
CA ILE A 116 -6.86 3.28 4.60
C ILE A 116 -5.37 3.52 4.87
N ASP A 117 -4.61 3.63 3.79
CA ASP A 117 -3.20 4.00 3.78
C ASP A 117 -2.90 5.48 3.45
N ALA A 118 -3.85 6.42 3.26
CA ALA A 118 -3.56 7.83 2.89
C ALA A 118 -4.75 8.80 2.85
N PHE A 119 -4.54 10.02 3.35
CA PHE A 119 -5.16 11.19 2.75
C PHE A 119 -4.13 12.31 2.55
N SER A 120 -3.74 12.48 1.28
CA SER A 120 -3.19 13.70 0.66
C SER A 120 -1.68 13.98 0.71
N ASN A 121 -1.16 14.14 -0.51
CA ASN A 121 0.11 14.72 -1.00
C ASN A 121 1.41 13.99 -0.66
N VAL A 122 1.85 13.12 -1.58
CA VAL A 122 3.27 12.73 -1.74
C VAL A 122 3.85 11.94 -0.54
N TYR A 123 3.01 11.20 0.18
CA TYR A 123 3.43 10.22 1.18
C TYR A 123 2.46 9.03 1.09
N PHE A 124 2.86 7.95 0.44
CA PHE A 124 2.10 6.68 0.52
C PHE A 124 2.46 6.03 1.86
N HIS A 125 1.46 5.68 2.69
CA HIS A 125 1.51 4.95 3.99
C HIS A 125 1.21 5.75 5.26
N VAL A 126 0.00 6.31 5.44
CA VAL A 126 -0.19 7.12 6.65
C VAL A 126 -1.58 7.32 7.24
N ALA A 127 -2.76 6.85 6.78
CA ALA A 127 -3.97 7.18 7.56
C ALA A 127 -4.00 6.43 8.91
N TRP A 128 -3.99 5.10 8.88
CA TRP A 128 -3.85 4.30 10.11
C TRP A 128 -2.51 4.55 10.82
N ALA A 129 -1.40 4.52 10.07
CA ALA A 129 -0.08 4.71 10.65
C ALA A 129 0.14 6.13 11.21
N ALA A 130 -0.36 7.21 10.57
CA ALA A 130 -0.27 8.55 11.15
C ALA A 130 -1.10 8.65 12.41
N ILE A 131 -2.32 8.09 12.41
CA ILE A 131 -3.16 8.13 13.62
C ILE A 131 -2.40 7.46 14.75
N ILE A 132 -1.92 6.22 14.57
CA ILE A 132 -1.12 5.51 15.59
C ILE A 132 0.11 6.30 16.01
N ASN A 133 0.86 6.87 15.06
CA ASN A 133 2.05 7.67 15.35
C ASN A 133 1.75 9.05 15.98
N SER A 134 0.47 9.44 16.05
CA SER A 134 0.01 10.69 16.67
C SER A 134 -0.75 10.49 17.98
N VAL A 135 -1.07 9.25 18.34
CA VAL A 135 -1.80 8.93 19.56
C VAL A 135 -0.93 9.17 20.80
N ASN A 136 -1.52 9.76 21.83
CA ASN A 136 -0.86 9.98 23.11
C ASN A 136 -0.98 8.75 24.03
N GLU A 137 -0.44 8.83 25.24
CA GLU A 137 -0.47 7.74 26.24
C GLU A 137 -1.88 7.27 26.62
N VAL A 138 -2.89 8.12 26.45
CA VAL A 138 -4.29 7.78 26.75
C VAL A 138 -4.85 6.78 25.74
N GLY A 139 -4.36 6.80 24.51
CA GLY A 139 -4.85 5.93 23.46
C GLY A 139 -6.13 6.44 22.78
N ILE A 140 -6.54 5.73 21.73
CA ILE A 140 -7.85 5.86 21.09
C ILE A 140 -8.55 4.51 21.19
N SER A 141 -9.87 4.51 21.35
CA SER A 141 -10.64 3.27 21.36
C SER A 141 -10.52 2.52 20.03
N ASP A 142 -10.22 1.21 20.09
CA ASP A 142 -10.01 0.36 18.92
C ASP A 142 -11.18 0.38 17.93
N ILE A 143 -12.42 0.40 18.45
CA ILE A 143 -13.60 0.47 17.59
C ILE A 143 -13.68 1.81 16.85
N LEU A 144 -13.33 2.91 17.53
CA LEU A 144 -13.32 4.23 16.91
C LEU A 144 -12.24 4.30 15.83
N LEU A 145 -11.03 3.79 16.12
CA LEU A 145 -9.94 3.74 15.15
C LEU A 145 -10.32 2.89 13.92
N THR A 146 -10.87 1.69 14.13
CA THR A 146 -11.35 0.80 13.06
C THR A 146 -12.41 1.49 12.19
N LEU A 147 -13.41 2.14 12.80
CA LEU A 147 -14.46 2.82 12.05
C LEU A 147 -13.94 3.99 11.22
N ILE A 148 -13.02 4.79 11.77
CA ILE A 148 -12.39 5.90 11.05
C ILE A 148 -11.64 5.38 9.83
N VAL A 149 -10.80 4.35 10.02
CA VAL A 149 -9.99 3.76 8.95
C VAL A 149 -10.89 3.15 7.86
N LEU A 150 -11.93 2.40 8.24
CA LEU A 150 -12.86 1.82 7.27
C LEU A 150 -13.71 2.88 6.55
N ALA A 151 -14.11 3.96 7.23
CA ALA A 151 -14.83 5.06 6.59
C ALA A 151 -13.99 5.76 5.53
N PHE A 152 -12.70 6.00 5.82
CA PHE A 152 -11.74 6.50 4.84
C PHE A 152 -11.56 5.52 3.68
N GLY A 153 -11.41 4.22 3.97
CA GLY A 153 -11.34 3.19 2.94
C GLY A 153 -12.56 3.13 2.03
N PHE A 154 -13.75 3.27 2.61
CA PHE A 154 -15.00 3.32 1.85
C PHE A 154 -15.08 4.56 0.96
N LEU A 155 -14.67 5.73 1.46
CA LEU A 155 -14.61 6.95 0.66
C LEU A 155 -13.62 6.79 -0.51
N GLY A 156 -12.44 6.21 -0.26
CA GLY A 156 -11.47 5.88 -1.29
C GLY A 156 -12.04 4.91 -2.33
N LEU A 157 -12.81 3.92 -1.90
CA LEU A 157 -13.51 2.98 -2.80
C LEU A 157 -14.49 3.70 -3.72
N VAL A 158 -15.30 4.61 -3.17
CA VAL A 158 -16.24 5.42 -3.96
C VAL A 158 -15.51 6.28 -4.99
N ILE A 159 -14.42 6.94 -4.60
CA ILE A 159 -13.59 7.76 -5.51
C ILE A 159 -13.00 6.89 -6.64
N GLY A 160 -12.45 5.72 -6.31
CA GLY A 160 -11.84 4.81 -7.29
C GLY A 160 -12.84 4.15 -8.23
N PHE A 161 -14.14 4.28 -8.00
CA PHE A 161 -15.18 3.84 -8.92
C PHE A 161 -15.31 4.74 -10.16
N PHE A 162 -14.86 6.00 -10.07
CA PHE A 162 -14.94 6.97 -11.15
C PHE A 162 -13.79 6.84 -12.17
N GLU A 163 -14.10 7.05 -13.45
CA GLU A 163 -13.14 6.89 -14.56
C GLU A 163 -11.93 7.84 -14.45
N PHE A 164 -12.10 9.05 -13.91
CA PHE A 164 -10.99 10.01 -13.77
C PHE A 164 -9.90 9.50 -12.83
N ALA A 165 -10.27 8.68 -11.83
CA ALA A 165 -9.35 8.13 -10.84
C ALA A 165 -8.66 6.84 -11.32
N ARG A 166 -9.09 6.28 -12.46
CA ARG A 166 -8.68 4.94 -12.92
C ARG A 166 -7.17 4.79 -13.07
N ILE A 167 -6.51 5.75 -13.73
CA ILE A 167 -5.07 5.64 -14.03
C ILE A 167 -4.26 5.69 -12.74
N VAL A 168 -4.61 6.64 -11.86
CA VAL A 168 -4.00 6.76 -10.54
C VAL A 168 -4.22 5.48 -9.74
N ALA A 169 -5.44 4.95 -9.70
CA ALA A 169 -5.75 3.69 -9.03
C ALA A 169 -4.93 2.50 -9.57
N MET A 170 -4.69 2.41 -10.87
CA MET A 170 -3.86 1.34 -11.44
C MET A 170 -2.41 1.45 -10.96
N VAL A 171 -1.83 2.66 -10.97
CA VAL A 171 -0.48 2.91 -10.46
C VAL A 171 -0.39 2.52 -8.99
N ILE A 172 -1.35 3.00 -8.20
CA ILE A 172 -1.46 2.69 -6.77
C ILE A 172 -1.52 1.19 -6.54
N LEU A 173 -2.38 0.46 -7.25
CA LEU A 173 -2.52 -0.98 -7.04
C LEU A 173 -1.21 -1.71 -7.32
N CYS A 174 -0.51 -1.32 -8.38
CA CYS A 174 0.79 -1.89 -8.71
C CYS A 174 1.86 -1.61 -7.66
N LEU A 175 1.87 -0.41 -7.08
CA LEU A 175 2.73 -0.09 -5.94
C LEU A 175 2.36 -0.95 -4.73
N ILE A 176 1.09 -0.98 -4.33
CA ILE A 176 0.59 -1.79 -3.19
C ILE A 176 0.93 -3.26 -3.40
N GLY A 177 0.71 -3.81 -4.60
CA GLY A 177 1.04 -5.19 -4.92
C GLY A 177 2.52 -5.51 -4.75
N GLY A 178 3.41 -4.60 -5.13
CA GLY A 178 4.85 -4.72 -4.88
C GLY A 178 5.19 -4.62 -3.39
N LEU A 179 4.63 -3.62 -2.70
CA LEU A 179 4.85 -3.40 -1.26
C LEU A 179 4.36 -4.60 -0.44
N SER A 180 3.19 -5.16 -0.74
CA SER A 180 2.66 -6.39 -0.14
C SER A 180 3.58 -7.59 -0.34
N PHE A 181 4.28 -7.68 -1.47
CA PHE A 181 5.28 -8.73 -1.69
C PHE A 181 6.52 -8.51 -0.82
N GLY A 182 7.05 -7.28 -0.79
CA GLY A 182 8.18 -6.92 0.05
C GLY A 182 7.90 -7.10 1.54
N MET A 183 6.72 -6.69 2.03
CA MET A 183 6.31 -6.86 3.43
C MET A 183 6.31 -8.32 3.84
N ARG A 184 5.77 -9.21 3.00
CA ARG A 184 5.81 -10.66 3.27
C ARG A 184 7.23 -11.18 3.40
N ILE A 185 8.15 -10.74 2.54
CA ILE A 185 9.57 -11.11 2.65
C ILE A 185 10.17 -10.63 3.97
N THR A 186 9.91 -9.39 4.38
CA THR A 186 10.45 -8.83 5.62
C THR A 186 9.87 -9.49 6.87
N LEU A 187 8.65 -10.03 6.80
CA LEU A 187 7.93 -10.60 7.92
C LEU A 187 8.20 -12.11 8.15
N LEU A 188 9.00 -12.76 7.30
CA LEU A 188 9.30 -14.19 7.42
C LEU A 188 10.18 -14.56 8.63
N LYS A 189 10.97 -13.60 9.11
CA LYS A 189 12.01 -13.83 10.12
C LYS A 189 11.68 -13.11 11.42
N THR A 190 12.15 -13.66 12.53
CA THR A 190 12.16 -13.02 13.85
C THR A 190 12.89 -11.69 13.78
N ASP A 191 12.34 -10.67 14.44
CA ASP A 191 12.86 -9.29 14.40
C ASP A 191 12.98 -8.71 12.98
N LEU A 192 12.08 -9.14 12.10
CA LEU A 192 12.06 -8.80 10.69
C LEU A 192 13.29 -9.38 9.95
N LEU A 193 13.46 -9.05 8.66
CA LEU A 193 14.57 -9.59 7.88
C LEU A 193 15.92 -9.03 8.35
N PHE A 194 15.97 -7.73 8.61
CA PHE A 194 17.12 -7.00 9.16
C PHE A 194 16.76 -6.37 10.50
N ALA A 195 17.73 -6.27 11.42
CA ALA A 195 17.54 -5.54 12.68
C ALA A 195 17.26 -4.04 12.44
N SER A 196 17.76 -3.49 11.33
CA SER A 196 17.46 -2.11 10.92
C SER A 196 16.11 -2.02 10.22
N VAL A 197 15.17 -1.31 10.85
CA VAL A 197 13.86 -0.97 10.29
C VAL A 197 14.00 -0.31 8.91
N GLY A 198 15.00 0.58 8.73
CA GLY A 198 15.25 1.24 7.46
C GLY A 198 15.64 0.29 6.33
N LEU A 199 16.39 -0.79 6.61
CA LEU A 199 16.74 -1.80 5.60
C LEU A 199 15.52 -2.65 5.19
N ASN A 200 14.64 -2.97 6.14
CA ASN A 200 13.38 -3.65 5.82
C ASN A 200 12.52 -2.77 4.90
N TRP A 201 12.38 -1.49 5.24
CA TRP A 201 11.67 -0.51 4.43
C TRP A 201 12.27 -0.33 3.05
N LEU A 202 13.60 -0.30 2.93
CA LEU A 202 14.28 -0.24 1.64
C LEU A 202 13.86 -1.39 0.73
N ILE A 203 13.78 -2.61 1.25
CA ILE A 203 13.35 -3.79 0.48
C ILE A 203 11.88 -3.67 0.08
N ILE A 204 11.01 -3.29 1.02
CA ILE A 204 9.59 -3.08 0.76
C ILE A 204 9.40 -2.08 -0.38
N VAL A 205 10.08 -0.93 -0.32
CA VAL A 205 10.03 0.12 -1.33
C VAL A 205 10.57 -0.34 -2.68
N ILE A 206 11.69 -1.07 -2.71
CA ILE A 206 12.25 -1.62 -3.96
C ILE A 206 11.19 -2.48 -4.69
N PHE A 207 10.50 -3.36 -3.97
CA PHE A 207 9.43 -4.17 -4.57
C PHE A 207 8.22 -3.34 -4.98
N GLY A 208 7.81 -2.35 -4.18
CA GLY A 208 6.76 -1.39 -4.54
C GLY A 208 7.05 -0.67 -5.86
N VAL A 209 8.23 -0.06 -5.94
CA VAL A 209 8.75 0.62 -7.13
C VAL A 209 8.80 -0.32 -8.34
N ALA A 210 9.33 -1.54 -8.17
CA ALA A 210 9.37 -2.53 -9.24
C ALA A 210 7.96 -2.86 -9.76
N GLY A 211 6.97 -2.99 -8.86
CA GLY A 211 5.56 -3.16 -9.20
C GLY A 211 5.02 -2.00 -10.04
N GLY A 212 5.27 -0.76 -9.60
CA GLY A 212 4.88 0.45 -10.32
C GLY A 212 5.54 0.59 -11.70
N LEU A 213 6.84 0.32 -11.81
CA LEU A 213 7.57 0.38 -13.08
C LEU A 213 7.08 -0.70 -14.06
N LEU A 214 6.71 -1.88 -13.57
CA LEU A 214 6.17 -2.96 -14.40
C LEU A 214 4.90 -2.54 -15.14
N LEU A 215 4.09 -1.64 -14.57
CA LEU A 215 2.89 -1.08 -15.21
C LEU A 215 3.22 -0.35 -16.52
N ILE A 216 4.37 0.34 -16.57
CA ILE A 216 4.82 1.10 -17.76
C ILE A 216 5.17 0.15 -18.91
N TRP A 217 5.86 -0.95 -18.62
CA TRP A 217 6.31 -1.90 -19.64
C TRP A 217 5.24 -2.91 -20.04
N LYS A 218 4.51 -3.46 -19.07
CA LYS A 218 3.61 -4.61 -19.23
C LYS A 218 2.36 -4.44 -18.38
N ASN A 219 1.54 -3.43 -18.69
CA ASN A 219 0.35 -3.06 -17.93
C ASN A 219 -0.50 -4.26 -17.46
N ARG A 220 -0.89 -5.15 -18.39
CA ARG A 220 -1.71 -6.32 -18.04
C ARG A 220 -1.05 -7.26 -17.02
N ILE A 221 0.24 -7.55 -17.21
CA ILE A 221 0.98 -8.45 -16.31
C ILE A 221 1.13 -7.78 -14.94
N ALA A 222 1.46 -6.48 -14.93
CA ALA A 222 1.56 -5.69 -13.72
C ALA A 222 0.26 -5.71 -12.91
N MET A 223 -0.88 -5.51 -13.57
CA MET A 223 -2.19 -5.53 -12.92
C MET A 223 -2.55 -6.92 -12.37
N LEU A 224 -2.26 -7.99 -13.11
CA LEU A 224 -2.48 -9.37 -12.64
C LEU A 224 -1.65 -9.67 -11.39
N ILE A 225 -0.35 -9.35 -11.42
CA ILE A 225 0.56 -9.52 -10.28
C ILE A 225 0.10 -8.68 -9.10
N ALA A 226 -0.29 -7.43 -9.34
CA ALA A 226 -0.74 -6.54 -8.29
C ALA A 226 -2.01 -7.04 -7.59
N CYS A 227 -3.03 -7.43 -8.37
CA CYS A 227 -4.28 -8.00 -7.84
C CYS A 227 -3.99 -9.28 -7.03
N ALA A 228 -3.24 -10.22 -7.60
CA ALA A 228 -2.91 -11.47 -6.93
C ALA A 228 -2.06 -11.24 -5.66
N SER A 229 -1.06 -10.36 -5.72
CA SER A 229 -0.14 -10.08 -4.61
C SER A 229 -0.86 -9.39 -3.44
N SER A 230 -1.60 -8.31 -3.71
CA SER A 230 -2.39 -7.61 -2.67
C SER A 230 -3.50 -8.49 -2.13
N GLY A 231 -4.22 -9.22 -3.00
CA GLY A 231 -5.31 -10.09 -2.57
C GLY A 231 -4.84 -11.26 -1.70
N THR A 232 -3.76 -11.94 -2.10
CA THR A 232 -3.17 -13.02 -1.27
C THR A 232 -2.60 -12.50 0.03
N PHE A 233 -2.01 -11.31 0.05
CA PHE A 233 -1.55 -10.67 1.28
C PHE A 233 -2.71 -10.41 2.24
N LEU A 234 -3.76 -9.71 1.80
CA LEU A 234 -4.94 -9.42 2.65
C LEU A 234 -5.62 -10.71 3.14
N THR A 235 -5.78 -11.68 2.24
CA THR A 235 -6.37 -12.99 2.60
C THR A 235 -5.50 -13.70 3.64
N SER A 236 -4.18 -13.71 3.45
CA SER A 236 -3.24 -14.33 4.40
C SER A 236 -3.23 -13.62 5.75
N LEU A 237 -3.33 -12.29 5.77
CA LEU A 237 -3.45 -11.50 7.00
C LEU A 237 -4.76 -11.81 7.75
N GLY A 238 -5.88 -11.92 7.04
CA GLY A 238 -7.17 -12.30 7.65
C GLY A 238 -7.15 -13.72 8.20
N ILE A 239 -6.56 -14.67 7.47
CA ILE A 239 -6.38 -16.06 7.95
C ILE A 239 -5.45 -16.09 9.17
N ASP A 240 -4.36 -15.34 9.13
CA ASP A 240 -3.40 -15.28 10.24
C ASP A 240 -4.02 -14.69 11.51
N LEU A 241 -4.82 -13.62 11.39
CA LEU A 241 -5.60 -13.07 12.51
C LEU A 241 -6.58 -14.09 13.11
N ILE A 242 -7.12 -15.02 12.33
CA ILE A 242 -7.98 -16.09 12.87
C ILE A 242 -7.18 -17.08 13.71
N PHE A 243 -5.96 -17.45 13.29
CA PHE A 243 -5.18 -18.50 13.96
C PHE A 243 -4.26 -17.97 15.05
N ASN A 244 -3.59 -16.86 14.78
CA ASN A 244 -2.55 -16.28 15.62
C ASN A 244 -3.00 -14.95 16.26
N GLN A 245 -4.22 -14.48 15.97
CA GLN A 245 -4.72 -13.21 16.51
C GLN A 245 -3.70 -12.09 16.25
N GLN A 246 -3.47 -11.22 17.25
CA GLN A 246 -2.58 -10.07 17.10
C GLN A 246 -1.09 -10.44 17.18
N SER A 247 -0.69 -11.67 17.53
CA SER A 247 0.73 -12.03 17.72
C SER A 247 1.46 -12.45 16.44
N GLY A 248 0.73 -12.69 15.35
CA GLY A 248 1.30 -13.08 14.06
C GLY A 248 1.66 -11.88 13.17
N LEU A 249 1.13 -11.87 11.95
CA LEU A 249 1.36 -10.83 10.95
C LEU A 249 0.91 -9.45 11.40
N SER A 250 -0.15 -9.34 12.22
CA SER A 250 -0.60 -8.05 12.75
C SER A 250 0.51 -7.38 13.56
N PHE A 251 1.13 -8.12 14.49
CA PHE A 251 2.27 -7.62 15.27
C PHE A 251 3.43 -7.22 14.38
N GLY A 252 3.80 -8.07 13.42
CA GLY A 252 4.94 -7.79 12.54
C GLY A 252 4.71 -6.54 11.67
N LEU A 253 3.50 -6.34 11.16
CA LEU A 253 3.13 -5.11 10.47
C LEU A 253 3.21 -3.92 11.41
N ARG A 254 2.69 -4.06 12.63
CA ARG A 254 2.81 -3.01 13.63
C ARG A 254 4.27 -2.65 13.93
N SER A 255 5.15 -3.62 14.10
CA SER A 255 6.59 -3.38 14.28
C SER A 255 7.27 -2.67 13.10
N LEU A 256 6.69 -2.75 11.89
CA LEU A 256 7.18 -2.04 10.71
C LEU A 256 6.68 -0.59 10.63
N PHE A 257 5.44 -0.32 11.06
CA PHE A 257 4.75 0.95 10.84
C PHE A 257 4.65 1.85 12.08
N ASP A 258 4.74 1.29 13.29
CA ASP A 258 4.62 2.02 14.54
C ASP A 258 5.98 2.56 14.96
N SER A 259 6.10 3.89 14.90
CA SER A 259 7.23 4.69 15.33
C SER A 259 6.87 5.59 16.52
N ASN A 260 5.78 5.29 17.24
CA ASN A 260 5.31 6.10 18.36
C ASN A 260 6.12 5.81 19.64
N ASP A 261 6.72 6.84 20.22
CA ASP A 261 7.47 6.77 21.48
C ASP A 261 6.59 6.36 22.68
N ASN A 262 5.29 6.64 22.64
CA ASN A 262 4.36 6.22 23.67
C ASN A 262 4.09 4.71 23.66
N HIS A 263 4.51 3.99 22.61
CA HIS A 263 4.41 2.53 22.51
C HIS A 263 5.76 1.83 22.69
N LEU A 264 6.82 2.56 23.08
CA LEU A 264 8.18 2.02 23.13
C LEU A 264 8.31 0.88 24.15
N ALA A 265 7.66 0.97 25.30
CA ALA A 265 7.67 -0.08 26.33
C ALA A 265 7.10 -1.38 25.80
N TYR A 266 6.02 -1.30 25.03
CA TYR A 266 5.37 -2.46 24.42
C TYR A 266 6.32 -3.22 23.47
N PHE A 267 7.07 -2.51 22.63
CA PHE A 267 8.02 -3.12 21.70
C PHE A 267 9.36 -3.53 22.32
N LEU A 268 9.70 -3.00 23.49
CA LEU A 268 10.86 -3.46 24.27
C LEU A 268 10.55 -4.75 25.02
N GLU A 269 9.32 -4.90 25.51
CA GLU A 269 8.87 -6.11 26.21
C GLU A 269 8.50 -7.24 25.24
N THR A 270 8.03 -6.90 24.03
CA THR A 270 7.55 -7.87 23.04
C THR A 270 8.35 -7.77 21.75
N THR A 271 9.06 -8.83 21.40
CA THR A 271 9.75 -8.96 20.10
C THR A 271 8.86 -9.66 19.09
N TYR A 272 9.05 -9.33 17.80
CA TYR A 272 8.31 -10.00 16.73
C TYR A 272 8.87 -11.40 16.50
N GLU A 273 8.17 -12.40 17.03
CA GLU A 273 8.48 -13.81 16.82
C GLU A 273 7.35 -14.50 16.04
N PRO A 274 7.42 -14.54 14.69
CA PRO A 274 6.37 -15.17 13.91
C PRO A 274 6.25 -16.66 14.24
N THR A 275 5.04 -17.06 14.65
CA THR A 275 4.69 -18.45 14.93
C THR A 275 4.92 -19.32 13.69
N LEU A 276 5.07 -20.64 13.89
CA LEU A 276 5.24 -21.57 12.77
C LEU A 276 4.08 -21.48 11.76
N SER A 277 2.84 -21.35 12.26
CA SER A 277 1.65 -21.13 11.44
C SER A 277 1.75 -19.83 10.64
N THR A 278 2.18 -18.73 11.26
CA THR A 278 2.40 -17.44 10.57
C THR A 278 3.37 -17.61 9.41
N ARG A 279 4.52 -18.26 9.63
CA ARG A 279 5.53 -18.49 8.59
C ARG A 279 4.98 -19.33 7.44
N ILE A 280 4.25 -20.40 7.75
CA ILE A 280 3.59 -21.25 6.74
C ILE A 280 2.60 -20.42 5.92
N ILE A 281 1.77 -19.60 6.57
CA ILE A 281 0.77 -18.74 5.90
C ILE A 281 1.46 -17.74 4.95
N VAL A 282 2.54 -17.09 5.39
CA VAL A 282 3.30 -16.15 4.55
C VAL A 282 3.92 -16.85 3.35
N ILE A 283 4.63 -17.97 3.55
CA ILE A 283 5.26 -18.74 2.47
C ILE A 283 4.19 -19.24 1.48
N ALA A 284 3.08 -19.77 1.99
CA ALA A 284 1.97 -20.21 1.17
C ALA A 284 1.38 -19.04 0.35
N SER A 285 1.20 -17.86 0.94
CA SER A 285 0.69 -16.68 0.22
C SER A 285 1.63 -16.22 -0.90
N LEU A 286 2.96 -16.29 -0.68
CA LEU A 286 3.97 -15.98 -1.69
C LEU A 286 3.91 -16.99 -2.85
N GLY A 287 3.79 -18.29 -2.55
CA GLY A 287 3.63 -19.34 -3.56
C GLY A 287 2.30 -19.31 -4.30
N LEU A 288 1.21 -18.90 -3.64
CA LEU A 288 -0.11 -18.75 -4.24
C LEU A 288 -0.20 -17.54 -5.17
N THR A 289 0.63 -16.50 -4.96
CA THR A 289 0.63 -15.30 -5.82
C THR A 289 0.79 -15.65 -7.32
N PRO A 290 1.85 -16.35 -7.77
CA PRO A 290 2.00 -16.73 -9.18
C PRO A 290 0.90 -17.68 -9.67
N ALA A 291 0.39 -18.58 -8.82
CA ALA A 291 -0.72 -19.46 -9.17
C ALA A 291 -1.99 -18.67 -9.48
N PHE A 292 -2.33 -17.67 -8.66
CA PHE A 292 -3.46 -16.78 -8.91
C PHE A 292 -3.25 -15.83 -10.09
N VAL A 293 -2.02 -15.37 -10.33
CA VAL A 293 -1.68 -14.62 -11.56
C VAL A 293 -2.01 -15.46 -12.79
N TYR A 294 -1.57 -16.73 -12.80
CA TYR A 294 -1.82 -17.65 -13.91
C TYR A 294 -3.32 -17.97 -14.06
N ALA A 295 -4.02 -18.24 -12.95
CA ALA A 295 -5.45 -18.50 -12.97
C ALA A 295 -6.25 -17.29 -13.50
N GLN A 296 -5.96 -16.08 -13.01
CA GLN A 296 -6.58 -14.85 -13.51
C GLN A 296 -6.27 -14.61 -14.99
N HIS A 297 -5.04 -14.90 -15.44
CA HIS A 297 -4.66 -14.79 -16.84
C HIS A 297 -5.48 -15.72 -17.75
N LEU A 298 -5.69 -16.97 -17.33
CA LEU A 298 -6.46 -17.96 -18.08
C LEU A 298 -7.96 -17.65 -18.09
N LEU A 299 -8.53 -17.31 -16.94
CA LEU A 299 -9.97 -17.09 -16.77
C LEU A 299 -10.45 -15.77 -17.37
N PHE A 300 -9.61 -14.73 -17.35
CA PHE A 300 -9.99 -13.38 -17.76
C PHE A 300 -9.11 -12.88 -18.89
N LYS A 301 -9.41 -13.34 -20.12
CA LYS A 301 -8.67 -12.97 -21.35
C LYS A 301 -8.85 -11.51 -21.79
N GLN A 302 -9.83 -10.79 -21.26
CA GLN A 302 -10.08 -9.39 -21.60
C GLN A 302 -8.99 -8.46 -21.02
N PRO A 303 -8.68 -7.33 -21.68
CA PRO A 303 -7.84 -6.30 -21.09
C PRO A 303 -8.52 -5.67 -19.86
N PHE A 304 -7.73 -5.12 -18.93
CA PHE A 304 -8.24 -4.49 -17.71
C PHE A 304 -9.20 -3.32 -18.01
N THR A 305 -8.95 -2.58 -19.08
CA THR A 305 -9.89 -1.56 -19.58
C THR A 305 -10.87 -2.12 -20.58
N ARG A 306 -12.16 -1.90 -20.32
CA ARG A 306 -13.25 -2.19 -21.25
C ARG A 306 -13.55 -1.00 -22.18
N ARG A 307 -12.51 -0.28 -22.63
CA ARG A 307 -12.67 0.49 -23.87
C ARG A 307 -12.81 -0.57 -24.97
N GLY A 308 -13.81 -0.45 -25.83
CA GLY A 308 -13.96 -1.33 -26.98
C GLY A 308 -12.66 -1.38 -27.79
N PRO A 309 -12.49 -2.34 -28.70
CA PRO A 309 -11.44 -2.21 -29.72
C PRO A 309 -11.51 -0.78 -30.27
N SER A 310 -10.37 -0.12 -30.41
CA SER A 310 -10.35 1.16 -31.13
C SER A 310 -11.08 0.93 -32.45
N PRO A 311 -12.05 1.78 -32.82
CA PRO A 311 -12.71 1.64 -34.11
C PRO A 311 -11.62 1.54 -35.18
N SER A 312 -11.74 0.56 -36.07
CA SER A 312 -10.70 0.30 -37.06
C SER A 312 -10.49 1.56 -37.91
N ASP A 313 -9.30 1.74 -38.47
CA ASP A 313 -9.04 2.86 -39.40
C ASP A 313 -10.01 2.82 -40.60
N GLU A 314 -10.50 1.61 -40.93
CA GLU A 314 -11.61 1.36 -41.87
C GLU A 314 -12.95 1.92 -41.38
N GLU A 315 -13.33 1.74 -40.10
CA GLU A 315 -14.52 2.36 -39.49
C GLU A 315 -14.40 3.88 -39.38
N LEU A 316 -13.18 4.41 -39.18
CA LEU A 316 -12.91 5.84 -39.08
C LEU A 316 -12.67 6.52 -40.44
N CYS A 317 -12.59 5.76 -41.54
CA CYS A 317 -12.28 6.24 -42.88
C CYS A 317 -10.99 7.09 -42.95
N LEU A 318 -10.00 6.77 -42.10
CA LEU A 318 -8.74 7.54 -42.02
C LEU A 318 -7.68 6.90 -42.92
N ASN A 319 -7.56 7.37 -44.16
CA ASN A 319 -6.42 7.09 -45.02
C ASN A 319 -5.21 7.93 -44.59
N TYR A 320 -4.50 7.52 -43.54
CA TYR A 320 -3.17 8.06 -43.25
C TYR A 320 -2.08 7.06 -43.67
N PRO A 321 -1.01 7.50 -44.36
CA PRO A 321 0.12 6.64 -44.68
C PRO A 321 0.78 6.19 -43.37
N THR A 322 0.80 4.88 -43.14
CA THR A 322 1.42 4.22 -42.01
C THR A 322 2.94 4.34 -42.08
N GLU A 323 3.50 5.37 -41.44
CA GLU A 323 4.90 5.35 -41.01
C GLU A 323 5.01 4.77 -39.58
N ASP A 324 6.06 3.99 -39.36
CA ASP A 324 6.30 3.08 -38.24
C ASP A 324 6.02 3.65 -36.82
N PHE A 325 4.82 3.42 -36.31
CA PHE A 325 4.39 3.79 -34.95
C PHE A 325 4.96 2.91 -33.82
N SER A 326 5.80 1.91 -34.12
CA SER A 326 6.33 0.98 -33.11
C SER A 326 7.25 1.66 -32.09
N ALA A 327 7.87 2.80 -32.44
CA ALA A 327 8.80 3.54 -31.58
C ALA A 327 8.14 4.45 -30.52
N ASN A 328 6.82 4.70 -30.59
CA ASN A 328 6.14 5.76 -29.83
C ASN A 328 5.04 5.28 -28.86
N ARG A 329 5.02 4.00 -28.48
CA ARG A 329 3.96 3.48 -27.59
C ARG A 329 3.96 4.11 -26.18
N ALA A 330 5.13 4.50 -25.67
CA ALA A 330 5.24 5.19 -24.38
C ALA A 330 4.76 6.65 -24.46
N THR A 331 5.10 7.36 -25.53
CA THR A 331 4.64 8.74 -25.79
C THR A 331 3.14 8.79 -26.04
N ALA A 332 2.57 7.82 -26.74
CA ALA A 332 1.13 7.67 -26.94
C ALA A 332 0.34 7.39 -25.64
N PHE A 333 0.95 6.67 -24.69
CA PHE A 333 0.35 6.46 -23.37
C PHE A 333 0.25 7.78 -22.59
N PHE A 334 1.32 8.57 -22.57
CA PHE A 334 1.33 9.87 -21.88
C PHE A 334 0.48 10.94 -22.58
N SER A 335 0.41 10.95 -23.92
CA SER A 335 -0.49 11.88 -24.64
C SER A 335 -1.97 11.53 -24.41
N GLY A 336 -2.31 10.24 -24.38
CA GLY A 336 -3.68 9.78 -24.09
C GLY A 336 -4.15 10.05 -22.65
N ILE A 337 -3.23 10.24 -21.69
CA ILE A 337 -3.54 10.68 -20.33
C ILE A 337 -4.09 12.12 -20.33
N TRP A 338 -3.56 12.98 -21.19
CA TRP A 338 -3.94 14.40 -21.25
C TRP A 338 -5.11 14.67 -22.19
N ASP A 339 -5.25 13.91 -23.29
CA ASP A 339 -6.40 14.09 -24.20
C ASP A 339 -7.72 13.58 -23.62
N GLY A 340 -7.69 12.75 -22.56
CA GLY A 340 -8.88 12.31 -21.83
C GLY A 340 -9.67 13.42 -21.12
N THR A 341 -9.07 14.61 -20.92
CA THR A 341 -9.76 15.79 -20.37
C THR A 341 -10.37 16.71 -21.43
N LYS A 342 -10.16 16.44 -22.72
CA LYS A 342 -10.79 17.17 -23.84
C LYS A 342 -12.13 16.56 -24.29
N LEU A 343 -12.97 16.14 -23.35
CA LEU A 343 -14.34 15.72 -23.66
C LEU A 343 -15.31 16.91 -23.58
N LYS A 344 -15.89 17.23 -24.76
CA LYS A 344 -17.07 18.08 -25.04
C LYS A 344 -16.89 19.61 -25.01
N LEU A 345 -16.28 20.12 -26.07
CA LEU A 345 -16.74 21.34 -26.76
C LEU A 345 -16.77 21.03 -28.26
N SER A 346 -17.75 20.24 -28.71
CA SER A 346 -18.08 20.11 -30.12
C SER A 346 -19.55 20.41 -30.29
N SER A 347 -19.78 21.35 -31.19
CA SER A 347 -20.96 22.17 -31.43
C SER A 347 -22.26 21.40 -31.64
N SER A 348 -23.32 21.98 -31.11
CA SER A 348 -24.70 21.86 -31.61
C SER A 348 -24.74 21.76 -33.14
N ARG A 349 -25.27 20.66 -33.66
CA ARG A 349 -25.94 20.63 -34.96
C ARG A 349 -27.41 20.26 -34.74
N PHE A 350 -28.20 21.28 -34.45
CA PHE A 350 -29.58 21.31 -34.93
C PHE A 350 -29.55 22.10 -36.24
N SER A 351 -29.94 21.45 -37.33
CA SER A 351 -30.44 22.12 -38.53
C SER A 351 -31.60 21.29 -39.04
N LEU A 352 -32.80 21.89 -38.91
CA LEU A 352 -34.12 21.63 -39.50
C LEU A 352 -34.48 20.20 -39.92
#